data_AF-A0A564YBX1-F1
#
_entry.id   AF-A0A564YBX1-F1
#
_cell.length_a   1.000
_cell.length_b   1.000
_cell.length_c   1.000
_cell.angle_alpha   90.00
_cell.angle_beta   90.00
_cell.angle_gamma   90.00
#
_symmetry.space_group_name_H-M   'P 1'
#
loop_
_entity.id
_entity.type
_entity.pdbx_description
1 polymer ?
#
loop_
_entity_poly.entity_id
_entity_poly.type
_entity_poly.pdbx_seq_one_letter_code
_entity_poly.pdbx_strand_id
1 'polypeptide(L)'
;MQNLARAYIEWANVDVENKRSVKGDIPVPSNISLYRLSRDPDRCLNLIPVVTCPPRVDSSGKYCDLVRVVGFANTYRLAGGLNLPKIVTALCSDGRRRKQLVKGKDDPRQDAIMQQVFSAANHLLATFAGSVDQSKPSAQSLSIPMRVKTYM
;
A
#
# COMPACT_ATOMS: atom_id res chain seq x y z
N MET A 1 -9.87 5.10 12.62
CA MET A 1 -9.07 3.92 12.17
C MET A 1 -9.87 2.62 12.20
N GLN A 2 -10.46 2.20 13.33
CA GLN A 2 -11.17 0.91 13.47
C GLN A 2 -12.27 0.65 12.42
N ASN A 3 -13.08 1.66 12.10
CA ASN A 3 -14.14 1.52 11.10
C ASN A 3 -13.59 1.21 9.70
N LEU A 4 -12.49 1.86 9.32
CA LEU A 4 -11.84 1.60 8.04
C LEU A 4 -11.25 0.19 7.99
N ALA A 5 -10.63 -0.27 9.08
CA ALA A 5 -10.11 -1.63 9.19
C ALA A 5 -11.22 -2.68 9.05
N ARG A 6 -12.36 -2.49 9.74
CA ARG A 6 -13.54 -3.37 9.59
C ARG A 6 -14.05 -3.41 8.16
N ALA A 7 -14.13 -2.25 7.50
CA ALA A 7 -14.55 -2.18 6.10
C ALA A 7 -13.58 -2.92 5.15
N TYR A 8 -12.27 -2.87 5.40
CA TYR A 8 -11.30 -3.68 4.66
C TYR A 8 -11.46 -5.18 4.89
N ILE A 9 -11.69 -5.60 6.14
CA ILE A 9 -11.90 -7.02 6.47
C ILE A 9 -13.17 -7.55 5.80
N GLU A 10 -14.27 -6.79 5.89
CA GLU A 10 -15.51 -7.09 5.18
C GLU A 10 -15.24 -7.24 3.68
N TRP A 11 -14.58 -6.25 3.07
CA TRP A 11 -14.28 -6.26 1.63
C TRP A 11 -13.38 -7.41 1.19
N ALA A 12 -12.39 -7.76 2.01
CA ALA A 12 -11.51 -8.90 1.75
C ALA A 12 -12.31 -10.20 1.63
N ASN A 13 -13.32 -10.39 2.49
CA ASN A 13 -14.12 -11.60 2.59
C ASN A 13 -15.32 -11.67 1.65
N VAL A 14 -15.63 -10.60 0.90
CA VAL A 14 -16.67 -10.64 -0.14
C VAL A 14 -16.30 -11.66 -1.22
N ASP A 15 -17.23 -12.57 -1.51
CA ASP A 15 -17.05 -13.55 -2.57
C ASP A 15 -17.20 -12.89 -3.95
N VAL A 16 -16.24 -13.21 -4.83
CA VAL A 16 -16.09 -12.66 -6.18
C VAL A 16 -15.78 -13.74 -7.20
N GLU A 17 -15.98 -15.02 -6.86
CA GLU A 17 -15.69 -16.17 -7.73
C GLU A 17 -16.39 -16.05 -9.09
N ASN A 18 -17.67 -15.63 -9.09
CA ASN A 18 -18.46 -15.38 -10.29
C ASN A 18 -17.88 -14.30 -11.22
N LYS A 19 -16.92 -13.49 -10.73
CA LYS A 19 -16.29 -12.40 -11.48
C LYS A 19 -14.85 -12.72 -11.89
N ARG A 20 -14.37 -13.96 -11.66
CA ARG A 20 -12.99 -14.41 -11.98
C ARG A 20 -12.57 -14.13 -13.43
N SER A 21 -13.49 -14.27 -14.39
CA SER A 21 -13.20 -14.08 -15.82
C SER A 21 -13.18 -12.59 -16.25
N VAL A 22 -13.65 -11.68 -15.41
CA VAL A 22 -13.76 -10.26 -15.75
C VAL A 22 -12.39 -9.58 -15.69
N LYS A 23 -11.90 -9.10 -16.83
CA LYS A 23 -10.57 -8.46 -16.98
C LYS A 23 -10.59 -6.93 -16.85
N GLY A 24 -11.72 -6.35 -16.44
CA GLY A 24 -11.95 -4.89 -16.42
C GLY A 24 -12.22 -4.31 -15.04
N ASP A 25 -12.57 -3.03 -15.02
CA ASP A 25 -13.08 -2.34 -13.84
C ASP A 25 -14.49 -2.86 -13.51
N ILE A 26 -14.67 -3.35 -12.29
CA ILE A 26 -15.93 -3.87 -11.77
C ILE A 26 -16.50 -2.83 -10.81
N PRO A 27 -17.79 -2.47 -10.91
CA PRO A 27 -18.39 -1.54 -9.95
C PRO A 27 -18.42 -2.15 -8.55
N VAL A 28 -18.06 -1.34 -7.55
CA VAL A 28 -18.15 -1.70 -6.13
C VAL A 28 -19.64 -1.72 -5.75
N PRO A 29 -20.15 -2.82 -5.17
CA PRO A 29 -21.53 -2.89 -4.69
C PRO A 29 -21.81 -1.82 -3.63
N SER A 30 -23.00 -1.21 -3.67
CA SER A 30 -23.37 -0.09 -2.79
C SER A 30 -23.56 -0.49 -1.32
N ASN A 31 -23.77 -1.78 -1.04
CA ASN A 31 -23.94 -2.32 0.31
C ASN A 31 -22.61 -2.41 1.10
N ILE A 32 -21.47 -2.28 0.44
CA ILE A 32 -20.15 -2.45 1.06
C ILE A 32 -19.76 -1.25 1.90
N SER A 33 -19.29 -1.51 3.12
CA SER A 33 -18.89 -0.46 4.07
C SER A 33 -17.77 0.44 3.55
N LEU A 34 -16.81 -0.11 2.79
CA LEU A 34 -15.67 0.66 2.26
C LEU A 34 -16.13 1.83 1.36
N TYR A 35 -17.15 1.59 0.53
CA TYR A 35 -17.71 2.62 -0.34
C TYR A 35 -18.59 3.60 0.44
N ARG A 36 -19.38 3.11 1.40
CA ARG A 36 -20.21 3.94 2.28
C ARG A 36 -19.38 4.94 3.09
N LEU A 37 -18.23 4.50 3.62
CA LEU A 37 -17.31 5.35 4.37
C LEU A 37 -16.80 6.55 3.55
N SER A 38 -16.71 6.42 2.23
CA SER A 38 -16.27 7.52 1.35
C SER A 38 -17.31 8.62 1.15
N ARG A 39 -18.58 8.33 1.47
CA ARG A 39 -19.72 9.22 1.21
C ARG A 39 -20.32 9.80 2.49
N ASP A 40 -19.91 9.30 3.64
CA ASP A 40 -20.41 9.67 4.95
C ASP A 40 -19.54 10.82 5.51
N PRO A 41 -20.04 12.07 5.56
CA PRO A 41 -19.26 13.23 5.99
C PRO A 41 -18.86 13.14 7.47
N ASP A 42 -19.60 12.39 8.28
CA ASP A 42 -19.31 12.19 9.70
C ASP A 42 -18.15 11.22 9.92
N ARG A 43 -17.72 10.50 8.87
CA ARG A 43 -16.56 9.60 8.93
C ARG A 43 -15.32 10.42 8.63
N CYS A 44 -14.54 10.67 9.67
CA CYS A 44 -13.25 11.37 9.60
C CYS A 44 -12.16 10.56 8.86
N LEU A 45 -12.39 10.12 7.62
CA LEU A 45 -11.38 9.49 6.75
C LEU A 45 -10.19 10.43 6.53
N ASN A 46 -10.48 11.72 6.45
CA ASN A 46 -9.50 12.81 6.37
C ASN A 46 -8.59 12.92 7.60
N LEU A 47 -8.73 12.08 8.63
CA LEU A 47 -7.79 11.97 9.74
C LEU A 47 -6.87 10.75 9.64
N ILE A 48 -7.13 9.85 8.67
CA ILE A 48 -6.43 8.57 8.55
C ILE A 48 -5.39 8.68 7.43
N PRO A 49 -4.10 8.39 7.71
CA PRO A 49 -3.08 8.37 6.68
C PRO A 49 -3.29 7.23 5.69
N VAL A 50 -2.82 7.44 4.46
CA VAL A 50 -2.85 6.42 3.41
C VAL A 50 -1.82 5.33 3.71
N VAL A 51 -2.28 4.09 3.82
CA VAL A 51 -1.43 2.93 4.21
C VAL A 51 -0.26 2.69 3.24
N THR A 52 -0.42 3.01 1.95
CA THR A 52 0.63 2.86 0.92
C THR A 52 1.64 4.01 0.89
N CYS A 53 1.51 4.98 1.80
CA CYS A 53 2.49 6.04 2.01
C CYS A 53 3.00 5.97 3.44
N PRO A 54 3.98 5.07 3.71
CA PRO A 54 4.53 4.94 5.05
C PRO A 54 5.16 6.28 5.47
N PRO A 55 4.78 6.83 6.64
CA PRO A 55 5.37 8.07 7.14
C PRO A 55 6.82 7.85 7.54
N ARG A 56 7.62 8.92 7.48
CA ARG A 56 8.94 8.92 8.11
C ARG A 56 8.75 9.01 9.62
N VAL A 57 9.54 8.28 10.39
CA VAL A 57 9.48 8.35 11.85
C VAL A 57 10.06 9.69 12.31
N ASP A 58 9.24 10.50 12.99
CA ASP A 58 9.64 11.75 13.60
C ASP A 58 9.62 11.60 15.13
N SER A 59 10.74 11.88 15.79
CA SER A 59 10.90 11.80 17.25
C SER A 59 10.04 12.82 18.00
N SER A 60 9.63 13.91 17.33
CA SER A 60 8.71 14.90 17.90
C SER A 60 7.26 14.40 17.98
N GLY A 61 6.93 13.33 17.26
CA GLY A 61 5.57 12.80 17.14
C GLY A 61 4.61 13.69 16.35
N LYS A 62 5.11 14.74 15.68
CA LYS A 62 4.29 15.70 14.92
C LYS A 62 4.14 15.24 13.47
N TYR A 63 2.99 14.67 13.14
CA TYR A 63 2.68 14.15 11.80
C TYR A 63 1.71 15.05 11.03
N CYS A 64 2.14 16.27 10.71
CA CYS A 64 1.30 17.27 10.04
C CYS A 64 1.21 17.06 8.52
N ASP A 65 2.26 16.51 7.91
CA ASP A 65 2.48 16.38 6.46
C ASP A 65 2.00 15.03 5.87
N LEU A 66 1.18 14.28 6.61
CA LEU A 66 0.69 13.00 6.15
C LEU A 66 -0.31 13.15 5.00
N VAL A 67 -0.13 12.32 3.97
CA VAL A 67 -1.14 12.11 2.95
C VAL A 67 -2.28 11.28 3.54
N ARG A 68 -3.50 11.82 3.49
CA ARG A 68 -4.69 11.22 4.12
C ARG A 68 -5.67 10.66 3.10
N VAL A 69 -6.48 9.70 3.53
CA VAL A 69 -7.52 9.07 2.71
C VAL A 69 -8.70 10.04 2.62
N VAL A 70 -9.08 10.41 1.40
CA VAL A 70 -10.29 11.22 1.14
C VAL A 70 -11.47 10.32 0.78
N GLY A 71 -11.20 9.17 0.16
CA GLY A 71 -12.22 8.19 -0.19
C GLY A 71 -11.68 7.10 -1.11
N PHE A 72 -12.59 6.36 -1.74
CA PHE A 72 -12.26 5.27 -2.66
C PHE A 72 -12.99 5.44 -4.00
N ALA A 73 -12.37 4.95 -5.07
CA ALA A 73 -13.02 4.85 -6.36
C ALA A 73 -14.24 3.91 -6.30
N ASN A 74 -15.24 4.17 -7.15
CA ASN A 74 -16.44 3.35 -7.29
C ASN A 74 -16.22 2.04 -8.05
N THR A 75 -14.99 1.79 -8.52
CA THR A 75 -14.61 0.56 -9.21
C THR A 75 -13.42 -0.12 -8.54
N TYR A 76 -13.33 -1.43 -8.75
CA TYR A 76 -12.21 -2.27 -8.33
C TYR A 76 -11.82 -3.24 -9.44
N ARG A 77 -10.64 -3.85 -9.34
CA ARG A 77 -10.19 -4.91 -10.24
C ARG A 77 -9.82 -6.15 -9.45
N LEU A 78 -9.87 -7.31 -10.08
CA LEU A 78 -9.29 -8.53 -9.54
C LEU A 78 -7.87 -8.69 -10.09
N ALA A 79 -6.92 -9.04 -9.23
CA ALA A 79 -5.55 -9.32 -9.68
C ALA A 79 -5.40 -10.71 -10.34
N GLY A 80 -6.46 -11.53 -10.30
CA GLY A 80 -6.45 -12.92 -10.77
C GLY A 80 -5.88 -13.90 -9.74
N GLY A 81 -5.47 -15.09 -10.18
CA GLY A 81 -4.89 -16.12 -9.31
C GLY A 81 -5.92 -16.90 -8.47
N LEU A 82 -5.41 -17.76 -7.59
CA LEU A 82 -6.24 -18.68 -6.80
C LEU A 82 -7.15 -17.93 -5.81
N ASN A 83 -6.56 -17.00 -5.05
CA ASN A 83 -7.22 -16.30 -3.93
C ASN A 83 -7.96 -15.01 -4.35
N LEU A 84 -7.97 -14.66 -5.65
CA LEU A 84 -8.66 -13.50 -6.21
C LEU A 84 -8.53 -12.20 -5.38
N PRO A 85 -7.31 -11.72 -5.08
CA PRO A 85 -7.15 -10.50 -4.31
C PRO A 85 -7.68 -9.29 -5.09
N LYS A 86 -8.25 -8.35 -4.35
CA LYS A 86 -9.03 -7.22 -4.89
C LYS A 86 -8.17 -5.97 -4.90
N ILE A 87 -8.04 -5.33 -6.05
CA ILE A 87 -7.34 -4.05 -6.21
C ILE A 87 -8.36 -2.91 -6.09
N VAL A 88 -8.27 -2.15 -5.00
CA VAL A 88 -9.05 -0.92 -4.80
C VAL A 88 -8.19 0.30 -5.06
N THR A 89 -8.81 1.44 -5.39
CA THR A 89 -8.10 2.70 -5.60
C THR A 89 -8.50 3.71 -4.54
N ALA A 90 -7.56 4.07 -3.67
CA ALA A 90 -7.71 5.15 -2.69
C ALA A 90 -7.50 6.51 -3.35
N LEU A 91 -8.39 7.45 -3.04
CA LEU A 91 -8.30 8.86 -3.37
C LEU A 91 -7.65 9.57 -2.19
N CYS A 92 -6.60 10.34 -2.45
CA CYS A 92 -5.72 10.87 -1.42
C CYS A 92 -5.78 12.40 -1.37
N SER A 93 -5.43 12.97 -0.21
CA SER A 93 -5.45 14.43 0.02
C SER A 93 -4.47 15.22 -0.85
N ASP A 94 -3.46 14.55 -1.42
CA ASP A 94 -2.51 15.14 -2.37
C ASP A 94 -2.99 15.09 -3.83
N GLY A 95 -4.27 14.74 -4.05
CA GLY A 95 -4.88 14.62 -5.38
C GLY A 95 -4.47 13.37 -6.15
N ARG A 96 -3.59 12.52 -5.61
CA ARG A 96 -3.14 11.30 -6.29
C ARG A 96 -4.06 10.12 -5.99
N ARG A 97 -4.13 9.21 -6.96
CA ARG A 97 -4.85 7.94 -6.85
C ARG A 97 -3.85 6.83 -6.57
N ARG A 98 -4.09 6.03 -5.54
CA ARG A 98 -3.17 4.95 -5.13
C ARG A 98 -3.89 3.62 -5.11
N LYS A 99 -3.34 2.65 -5.83
CA LYS A 99 -3.85 1.27 -5.83
C LYS A 99 -3.45 0.58 -4.53
N GLN A 100 -4.36 -0.23 -4.01
CA GLN A 100 -4.17 -1.03 -2.82
C GLN A 100 -4.67 -2.44 -3.10
N LEU A 101 -3.84 -3.43 -2.79
CA LEU A 101 -4.20 -4.84 -2.92
C LEU A 101 -4.79 -5.32 -1.59
N VAL A 102 -6.05 -5.74 -1.62
CA VAL A 102 -6.77 -6.30 -0.49
C VAL A 102 -6.82 -7.81 -0.65
N LYS A 103 -6.08 -8.52 0.19
CA LYS A 103 -6.05 -9.98 0.23
C LYS A 103 -7.11 -10.50 1.19
N GLY A 104 -7.83 -11.53 0.78
CA GLY A 104 -8.69 -12.35 1.64
C GLY A 104 -8.21 -13.79 1.62
N LYS A 105 -8.49 -14.55 2.69
CA LYS A 105 -8.12 -15.98 2.83
C LYS A 105 -6.60 -16.27 2.77
N ASP A 106 -5.76 -15.23 2.81
CA ASP A 106 -4.30 -15.31 2.77
C ASP A 106 -3.73 -14.63 4.03
N ASP A 107 -2.57 -15.05 4.51
CA ASP A 107 -1.92 -14.48 5.69
C ASP A 107 -0.84 -13.47 5.28
N PRO A 108 -1.12 -12.15 5.30
CA PRO A 108 -0.17 -11.13 4.86
C PRO A 108 1.01 -10.95 5.83
N ARG A 109 1.05 -11.65 6.98
CA ARG A 109 2.11 -11.49 7.98
C ARG A 109 3.47 -11.95 7.45
N GLN A 110 3.50 -13.04 6.68
CA GLN A 110 4.77 -13.53 6.13
C GLN A 110 5.36 -12.55 5.13
N ASP A 111 4.51 -12.00 4.25
CA ASP A 111 4.94 -10.99 3.29
C ASP A 111 5.43 -9.72 3.98
N ALA A 112 4.74 -9.28 5.05
CA ALA A 112 5.14 -8.11 5.83
C ALA A 112 6.50 -8.31 6.52
N ILE A 113 6.74 -9.49 7.08
CA ILE A 113 8.02 -9.86 7.69
C ILE A 113 9.13 -9.79 6.64
N MET A 114 8.92 -10.41 5.47
CA MET A 114 9.92 -10.39 4.40
C MET A 114 10.20 -8.99 3.89
N GLN A 115 9.17 -8.15 3.76
CA GLN A 115 9.32 -6.75 3.37
C GLN A 115 10.18 -5.97 4.39
N GLN A 116 10.00 -6.22 5.69
CA GLN A 116 10.80 -5.60 6.74
C GLN A 116 12.25 -6.06 6.71
N VAL A 117 12.49 -7.37 6.56
CA VAL A 117 13.85 -7.94 6.46
C VAL A 117 14.60 -7.35 5.27
N PHE A 118 13.97 -7.28 4.10
CA PHE A 118 14.58 -6.67 2.92
C PHE A 118 14.81 -5.16 3.08
N SER A 119 13.92 -4.46 3.78
CA SER A 119 14.14 -3.04 4.11
C SER A 119 15.37 -2.86 5.00
N ALA A 120 15.55 -3.71 6.01
CA ALA A 120 16.71 -3.67 6.89
C ALA A 120 18.02 -4.01 6.14
N ALA A 121 17.99 -5.05 5.29
CA ALA A 121 19.14 -5.40 4.46
C ALA A 121 19.55 -4.26 3.53
N ASN A 122 18.58 -3.60 2.89
CA ASN A 122 18.84 -2.43 2.04
C ASN A 122 19.43 -1.26 2.84
N HIS A 123 19.01 -1.04 4.08
CA HIS A 123 19.62 -0.01 4.94
C HIS A 123 21.09 -0.34 5.24
N LEU A 124 21.40 -1.59 5.61
CA LEU A 124 22.78 -2.01 5.88
C LEU A 124 23.67 -1.88 4.64
N LEU A 125 23.19 -2.35 3.48
CA LEU A 125 23.94 -2.22 2.23
C LEU A 125 24.23 -0.76 1.87
N ALA A 126 23.26 0.14 2.08
CA ALA A 126 23.46 1.56 1.85
C ALA A 126 24.50 2.18 2.81
N THR A 127 24.52 1.78 4.08
CA THR A 127 25.51 2.29 5.05
C THR A 127 26.93 1.85 4.72
N PHE A 128 27.13 0.61 4.29
CA PHE A 128 28.46 0.08 3.99
C PHE A 128 28.96 0.42 2.57
N ALA A 129 28.06 0.63 1.60
CA ALA A 129 28.44 1.10 0.27
C ALA A 129 28.95 2.56 0.28
N GLY A 130 28.47 3.38 1.24
CA GLY A 130 28.94 4.75 1.43
C GLY A 130 30.28 4.89 2.17
N SER A 131 30.80 3.81 2.76
CA SER A 131 32.08 3.81 3.50
C SER A 131 33.30 3.38 2.66
N VAL A 132 33.13 3.16 1.35
CA VAL A 132 34.26 2.88 0.44
C VAL A 132 34.91 4.20 0.01
N ASP A 133 35.83 4.65 0.85
CA ASP A 133 37.04 5.44 0.58
C ASP A 133 37.06 6.35 -0.68
N GLN A 134 36.89 7.66 -0.48
CA GLN A 134 36.99 8.72 -1.52
C GLN A 134 38.45 9.03 -1.96
N SER A 135 39.42 8.16 -1.70
CA SER A 135 40.85 8.44 -1.95
C SER A 135 41.42 7.96 -3.29
N LYS A 136 40.61 7.45 -4.23
CA LYS A 136 41.12 7.02 -5.56
C LYS A 136 40.45 7.74 -6.73
N PRO A 137 41.22 8.36 -7.66
CA PRO A 137 40.67 8.93 -8.87
C PRO A 137 40.49 7.89 -9.99
N SER A 138 39.45 8.11 -10.80
CA SER A 138 39.17 7.55 -12.13
C SER A 138 38.85 6.05 -12.27
N ALA A 139 37.55 5.75 -12.30
CA ALA A 139 36.91 5.04 -13.42
C ALA A 139 35.38 5.17 -13.26
N GLN A 140 34.69 5.76 -14.24
CA GLN A 140 33.24 5.78 -14.30
C GLN A 140 32.72 4.36 -14.59
N SER A 141 32.60 3.52 -13.56
CA SER A 141 31.65 2.41 -13.61
C SER A 141 30.38 2.89 -12.91
N LEU A 142 29.27 2.89 -13.66
CA LEU A 142 27.94 3.05 -13.11
C LEU A 142 27.68 1.86 -12.18
N SER A 143 28.14 1.96 -10.92
CA SER A 143 27.77 1.02 -9.88
C SER A 143 26.30 1.27 -9.57
N ILE A 144 25.42 0.52 -10.24
CA ILE A 144 24.02 0.46 -9.86
C ILE A 144 24.02 -0.01 -8.40
N PRO A 145 23.56 0.81 -7.43
CA PRO A 145 23.55 0.38 -6.04
C PRO A 145 22.72 -0.90 -5.95
N MET A 146 23.33 -1.95 -5.38
CA MET A 146 22.67 -3.23 -5.20
C MET A 146 21.45 -3.01 -4.29
N ARG A 147 20.26 -2.96 -4.90
CA ARG A 147 18.99 -2.81 -4.20
C ARG A 147 18.27 -4.13 -4.26
N VAL A 148 18.06 -4.75 -3.10
CA VAL A 148 17.18 -5.90 -2.99
C VAL A 148 15.79 -5.44 -3.43
N LYS A 149 15.30 -5.98 -4.56
CA LYS A 149 13.98 -5.65 -5.10
C LYS A 149 12.94 -6.09 -4.07
N THR A 150 12.20 -5.11 -3.56
CA THR A 150 11.02 -5.34 -2.74
C THR A 150 9.84 -5.44 -3.68
N TYR A 151 9.24 -6.63 -3.77
CA TYR A 151 8.08 -6.88 -4.62
C TYR A 151 6.81 -6.83 -3.77
N MET A 152 6.03 -5.78 -3.95
CA MET A 152 4.58 -5.74 -3.71
C MET A 152 3.91 -4.87 -4.76
#